data_AF-A0A3D4JU53-F1
#
_entry.id   AF-A0A3D4JU53-F1
#
_cell.length_a   1.000
_cell.length_b   1.000
_cell.length_c   1.000
_cell.angle_alpha   90.00
_cell.angle_beta   90.00
_cell.angle_gamma   90.00
#
_symmetry.space_group_name_H-M   'P 1'
#
loop_
_entity.id
_entity.type
_entity.pdbx_description
1 polymer ?
#
loop_
_entity_poly.entity_id
_entity_poly.type
_entity_poly.pdbx_seq_one_letter_code
_entity_poly.pdbx_strand_id
1 'polypeptide(L)'
;MEKKVFKYKFVYWIAIFTNIIFCIAFGFGLYNRIISNLLFDVYTALIFIIEILSFQSLILLIKKNKISVLTFSISLILIFLIITFGISKKIFLGDFGNNDMDYIMTPIVYSILFGLLFLIIKYRFKIDYLQLEINQIGENQD
;
A
#
# COMPACT_ATOMS: atom_id res chain seq x y z
N MET A 1 5.72 -21.32 -19.56
CA MET A 1 5.88 -19.85 -19.45
C MET A 1 4.57 -19.12 -19.12
N GLU A 2 3.48 -19.35 -19.84
CA GLU A 2 2.23 -18.54 -19.74
C GLU A 2 1.64 -18.40 -18.32
N LYS A 3 1.61 -19.48 -17.54
CA LYS A 3 1.07 -19.44 -16.16
C LYS A 3 1.88 -18.54 -15.21
N LYS A 4 3.18 -18.36 -15.43
CA LYS A 4 4.04 -17.46 -14.63
C LYS A 4 3.79 -16.01 -15.04
N VAL A 5 3.81 -15.72 -16.34
CA VAL A 5 3.54 -14.38 -16.90
C VAL A 5 2.17 -13.84 -16.47
N PHE A 6 1.13 -14.70 -16.45
CA PHE A 6 -0.20 -14.34 -15.97
C PHE A 6 -0.21 -13.94 -14.49
N LYS A 7 0.51 -14.68 -13.63
CA LYS A 7 0.61 -14.37 -12.18
C LYS A 7 1.23 -13.00 -11.93
N TYR A 8 2.29 -12.64 -12.66
CA TYR A 8 2.94 -11.34 -12.50
C TYR A 8 2.09 -10.19 -13.05
N LYS A 9 1.42 -10.39 -14.19
CA LYS A 9 0.45 -9.41 -14.73
C LYS A 9 -0.71 -9.19 -13.76
N PHE A 10 -1.21 -10.24 -13.12
CA PHE A 10 -2.27 -10.16 -12.13
C PHE A 10 -1.86 -9.36 -10.88
N VAL A 11 -0.68 -9.66 -10.31
CA VAL A 11 -0.14 -8.91 -9.16
C VAL A 11 0.09 -7.44 -9.50
N TYR A 12 0.55 -7.13 -10.72
CA TYR A 12 0.71 -5.76 -11.20
C TYR A 12 -0.62 -4.98 -11.22
N TRP A 13 -1.69 -5.57 -11.76
CA TRP A 13 -3.00 -4.93 -11.78
C TRP A 13 -3.58 -4.73 -10.38
N ILE A 14 -3.37 -5.70 -9.48
CA ILE A 14 -3.72 -5.55 -8.06
C ILE A 14 -2.97 -4.37 -7.44
N ALA A 15 -1.68 -4.22 -7.71
CA ALA A 15 -0.87 -3.13 -7.18
C ALA A 15 -1.37 -1.77 -7.66
N ILE A 16 -1.71 -1.63 -8.96
CA ILE A 16 -2.32 -0.40 -9.48
C ILE A 16 -3.64 -0.10 -8.78
N PHE A 17 -4.54 -1.08 -8.75
CA PHE A 17 -5.86 -0.90 -8.15
C PHE A 17 -5.78 -0.51 -6.67
N THR A 18 -4.88 -1.15 -5.93
CA THR A 18 -4.65 -0.85 -4.52
C THR A 18 -4.11 0.57 -4.32
N ASN A 19 -3.14 1.00 -5.15
CA ASN A 19 -2.62 2.37 -5.05
C ASN A 19 -3.70 3.42 -5.36
N ILE A 20 -4.60 3.16 -6.31
CA ILE A 20 -5.75 4.04 -6.59
C ILE A 20 -6.64 4.15 -5.34
N ILE A 21 -6.97 3.02 -4.70
CA ILE A 21 -7.75 3.01 -3.45
C ILE A 21 -7.05 3.83 -2.37
N PHE A 22 -5.73 3.66 -2.20
CA PHE A 22 -4.97 4.41 -1.20
C PHE A 22 -4.96 5.90 -1.49
N CYS A 23 -4.72 6.33 -2.73
CA CYS A 23 -4.77 7.75 -3.09
C CYS A 23 -6.14 8.37 -2.72
N ILE A 24 -7.23 7.68 -3.05
CA ILE A 24 -8.59 8.17 -2.74
C ILE A 24 -8.82 8.20 -1.22
N ALA A 25 -8.51 7.11 -0.51
CA ALA A 25 -8.78 6.99 0.92
C ALA A 25 -7.95 7.97 1.76
N PHE A 26 -6.64 8.07 1.49
CA PHE A 26 -5.75 8.98 2.23
C PHE A 26 -5.97 10.44 1.83
N GLY A 27 -6.31 10.73 0.56
CA GLY A 27 -6.69 12.08 0.13
C GLY A 27 -7.99 12.56 0.78
N PHE A 28 -9.00 11.69 0.88
CA PHE A 28 -10.21 12.01 1.64
C PHE A 28 -9.92 12.17 3.14
N GLY A 29 -9.05 11.32 3.69
CA GLY A 29 -8.54 11.44 5.05
C GLY A 29 -7.91 12.81 5.31
N LEU A 30 -7.02 13.27 4.45
CA LEU A 30 -6.40 14.59 4.58
C LEU A 30 -7.39 15.73 4.41
N TYR A 31 -8.25 15.66 3.41
CA TYR A 31 -9.29 16.68 3.19
C TYR A 31 -10.12 16.93 4.45
N ASN A 32 -10.58 15.86 5.10
CA ASN A 32 -11.37 15.98 6.34
C ASN A 32 -10.57 16.62 7.49
N ARG A 33 -9.27 16.34 7.58
CA ARG A 33 -8.42 16.90 8.64
C ARG A 33 -8.07 18.36 8.38
N ILE A 34 -7.92 18.75 7.11
CA ILE A 34 -7.78 20.15 6.69
C ILE A 34 -9.02 20.93 7.11
N ILE A 35 -10.22 20.45 6.78
CA ILE A 35 -11.48 21.12 7.16
C ILE A 35 -11.63 21.21 8.69
N SER A 36 -11.20 20.17 9.41
CA SER A 36 -11.31 20.11 10.86
C SER A 36 -10.19 20.88 11.60
N ASN A 37 -9.31 21.60 10.88
CA ASN A 37 -8.16 22.34 11.43
C ASN A 37 -7.16 21.49 12.25
N LEU A 38 -7.04 20.19 11.93
CA LEU A 38 -6.12 19.25 12.61
C LEU A 38 -4.79 19.11 11.84
N LEU A 39 -4.28 20.21 11.31
CA LEU A 39 -3.15 20.22 10.36
C LEU A 39 -1.80 19.86 10.98
N PHE A 40 -1.60 20.20 12.26
CA PHE A 40 -0.29 20.15 12.92
C PHE A 40 -0.16 19.00 13.92
N ASP A 41 -0.66 17.82 13.56
CA ASP A 41 -0.41 16.61 14.34
C ASP A 41 0.37 15.54 13.57
N VAL A 42 1.07 14.70 14.33
CA VAL A 42 1.91 13.60 13.80
C VAL A 42 1.09 12.67 12.92
N TYR A 43 -0.18 12.47 13.25
CA TYR A 43 -1.07 11.60 12.49
C TYR A 43 -1.40 12.19 11.10
N THR A 44 -1.54 13.51 10.98
CA THR A 44 -1.82 14.22 9.71
C THR A 44 -0.60 14.20 8.84
N ALA A 45 0.58 14.43 9.42
CA ALA A 45 1.86 14.29 8.71
C ALA A 45 2.02 12.87 8.13
N LEU A 46 1.68 11.83 8.89
CA LEU A 46 1.74 10.45 8.41
C LEU A 46 0.75 10.18 7.27
N ILE A 47 -0.50 10.62 7.38
CA ILE A 47 -1.50 10.47 6.31
C ILE A 47 -1.03 11.19 5.04
N PHE A 48 -0.43 12.37 5.16
CA PHE A 48 0.13 13.12 4.03
C PHE A 48 1.31 12.41 3.36
N ILE A 49 2.24 11.87 4.14
CA ILE A 49 3.36 11.08 3.61
C ILE A 49 2.84 9.85 2.85
N ILE A 50 1.83 9.16 3.39
CA ILE A 50 1.23 7.98 2.74
C ILE A 50 0.53 8.37 1.43
N GLU A 51 -0.21 9.49 1.41
CA GLU A 51 -0.85 9.97 0.19
C GLU A 51 0.19 10.24 -0.90
N ILE A 52 1.24 11.00 -0.58
CA ILE A 52 2.33 11.30 -1.54
C ILE A 52 2.98 10.02 -2.05
N LEU A 53 3.31 9.08 -1.15
CA LEU A 53 3.94 7.82 -1.54
C LEU A 53 3.01 6.97 -2.41
N SER A 54 1.70 6.98 -2.15
CA SER A 54 0.71 6.26 -2.95
C SER A 54 0.58 6.86 -4.35
N PHE A 55 0.51 8.18 -4.46
CA PHE A 55 0.52 8.87 -5.75
C PHE A 55 1.81 8.64 -6.53
N GLN A 56 2.96 8.77 -5.85
CA GLN A 56 4.26 8.54 -6.46
C GLN A 56 4.40 7.09 -6.93
N SER A 57 3.97 6.12 -6.11
CA SER A 57 3.97 4.71 -6.48
C SER A 57 3.06 4.44 -7.67
N LEU A 58 1.85 5.00 -7.71
CA LEU A 58 0.94 4.88 -8.85
C LEU A 58 1.55 5.40 -10.15
N ILE A 59 2.15 6.60 -10.11
CA ILE A 59 2.84 7.18 -11.27
C ILE A 59 3.99 6.29 -11.72
N LEU A 60 4.79 5.78 -10.78
CA LEU A 60 5.91 4.89 -11.08
C LEU A 60 5.43 3.53 -11.63
N LEU A 61 4.32 2.98 -11.15
CA LEU A 61 3.70 1.76 -11.67
C LEU A 61 3.24 1.96 -13.12
N ILE A 62 2.53 3.06 -13.41
CA ILE A 62 2.09 3.40 -14.77
C ILE A 62 3.29 3.60 -15.70
N LYS A 63 4.34 4.28 -15.23
CA LYS A 63 5.62 4.44 -15.95
C LYS A 63 6.48 3.17 -15.96
N LYS A 64 6.00 2.08 -15.37
CA LYS A 64 6.68 0.78 -15.32
C LYS A 64 8.09 0.86 -14.69
N ASN A 65 8.30 1.79 -13.77
CA ASN A 65 9.59 2.02 -13.12
C ASN A 65 9.79 1.04 -11.95
N LYS A 66 10.95 0.39 -11.88
CA LYS A 66 11.32 -0.57 -10.82
C LYS A 66 11.26 -0.01 -9.39
N ILE A 67 11.42 1.30 -9.22
CA ILE A 67 11.32 1.96 -7.90
C ILE A 67 9.89 1.86 -7.35
N SER A 68 8.87 1.71 -8.22
CA SER A 68 7.46 1.59 -7.82
C SER A 68 7.21 0.56 -6.72
N VAL A 69 7.86 -0.61 -6.80
CA VAL A 69 7.73 -1.70 -5.84
C VAL A 69 8.25 -1.29 -4.47
N LEU A 70 9.39 -0.59 -4.43
CA LEU A 70 9.96 -0.08 -3.20
C LEU A 70 9.06 0.99 -2.58
N THR A 71 8.62 1.97 -3.38
CA THR A 71 7.73 3.05 -2.91
C THR A 71 6.41 2.49 -2.38
N PHE A 72 5.85 1.48 -3.06
CA PHE A 72 4.61 0.82 -2.62
C PHE A 72 4.80 0.00 -1.34
N SER A 73 5.94 -0.66 -1.20
CA SER A 73 6.24 -1.43 0.02
C SER A 73 6.40 -0.50 1.23
N ILE A 74 7.04 0.65 1.06
CA ILE A 74 7.19 1.66 2.11
C ILE A 74 5.81 2.22 2.50
N SER A 75 4.94 2.54 1.54
CA SER A 75 3.59 3.02 1.87
C SER A 75 2.78 1.98 2.63
N LEU A 76 2.82 0.70 2.23
CA LEU A 76 2.18 -0.39 2.97
C LEU A 76 2.69 -0.52 4.40
N ILE A 77 4.00 -0.43 4.63
CA ILE A 77 4.59 -0.48 5.97
C ILE A 77 4.09 0.69 6.83
N LEU A 78 4.01 1.90 6.27
CA LEU A 78 3.48 3.05 7.00
C LEU A 78 2.00 2.87 7.36
N ILE A 79 1.19 2.33 6.44
CA ILE A 79 -0.21 1.99 6.72
C ILE A 79 -0.30 0.95 7.84
N PHE A 80 0.56 -0.06 7.84
CA PHE A 80 0.63 -1.02 8.94
C PHE A 80 0.94 -0.39 10.28
N LEU A 81 1.90 0.53 10.32
CA LEU A 81 2.26 1.24 11.54
C LEU A 81 1.07 2.06 12.06
N ILE A 82 0.33 2.72 11.19
CA ILE A 82 -0.90 3.45 11.55
C ILE A 82 -1.94 2.51 12.16
N ILE A 83 -2.24 1.39 11.50
CA ILE A 83 -3.25 0.46 11.99
C ILE A 83 -2.81 -0.16 13.31
N THR A 84 -1.55 -0.59 13.41
CA THR A 84 -0.97 -1.15 14.65
C THR A 84 -1.03 -0.14 15.78
N PHE A 85 -0.68 1.12 15.52
CA PHE A 85 -0.79 2.19 16.52
C PHE A 85 -2.23 2.40 16.97
N GLY A 86 -3.19 2.37 16.03
CA GLY A 86 -4.62 2.44 16.34
C GLY A 86 -5.09 1.30 17.25
N ILE A 87 -4.72 0.06 16.91
CA ILE A 87 -5.04 -1.13 17.72
C ILE A 87 -4.41 -1.02 19.12
N SER A 88 -3.13 -0.64 19.22
CA SER A 88 -2.45 -0.46 20.50
C SER A 88 -3.14 0.61 21.34
N LYS A 89 -3.49 1.76 20.75
CA LYS A 89 -4.23 2.83 21.45
C LYS A 89 -5.52 2.26 22.04
N LYS A 90 -6.26 1.42 21.31
CA LYS A 90 -7.46 0.74 21.84
C LYS A 90 -7.13 -0.09 23.09
N ILE A 91 -6.15 -0.98 22.99
CA ILE A 91 -5.84 -1.95 24.06
C ILE A 91 -5.43 -1.24 25.34
N PHE A 92 -4.69 -0.13 25.23
CA PHE A 92 -4.15 0.59 26.39
C PHE A 92 -5.02 1.74 26.89
N LEU A 93 -5.84 2.36 26.03
CA LEU A 93 -6.62 3.58 26.37
C LEU A 93 -8.13 3.41 26.21
N GLY A 94 -8.62 2.26 25.74
CA GLY A 94 -10.04 1.91 25.65
C GLY A 94 -10.81 2.47 24.45
N ASP A 95 -10.39 3.62 23.90
CA ASP A 95 -11.12 4.30 22.82
C ASP A 95 -10.57 3.96 21.43
N PHE A 96 -11.34 3.18 20.65
CA PHE A 96 -11.13 3.03 19.21
C PHE A 96 -12.45 2.72 18.50
N GLY A 97 -12.76 3.45 17.44
CA GLY A 97 -14.01 3.26 16.68
C GLY A 97 -15.26 3.72 17.43
N ASN A 98 -16.31 4.05 16.66
CA ASN A 98 -17.61 4.37 17.23
C ASN A 98 -18.56 3.17 17.22
N ASN A 99 -18.18 2.08 16.53
CA ASN A 99 -19.06 0.96 16.22
C ASN A 99 -18.34 -0.39 16.33
N ASP A 100 -19.04 -1.43 16.78
CA ASP A 100 -18.47 -2.77 17.00
C ASP A 100 -17.85 -3.37 15.73
N MET A 101 -18.37 -2.97 14.56
CA MET A 101 -17.87 -3.38 13.25
C MET A 101 -16.44 -2.90 12.98
N ASP A 102 -16.01 -1.79 13.56
CA ASP A 102 -14.64 -1.27 13.40
C ASP A 102 -13.61 -2.29 13.95
N TYR A 103 -14.00 -3.08 14.95
CA TYR A 103 -13.15 -4.10 15.58
C TYR A 103 -12.96 -5.36 14.75
N ILE A 104 -13.94 -5.71 13.93
CA ILE A 104 -13.87 -6.86 13.03
C ILE A 104 -13.18 -6.45 11.72
N MET A 105 -13.47 -5.24 11.23
CA MET A 105 -12.94 -4.76 9.96
C MET A 105 -11.44 -4.45 10.02
N THR A 106 -10.95 -3.91 11.14
CA THR A 106 -9.53 -3.57 11.32
C THR A 106 -8.58 -4.77 11.10
N PRO A 107 -8.76 -5.94 11.76
CA PRO A 107 -7.90 -7.10 11.53
C PRO A 107 -8.07 -7.72 10.13
N ILE A 108 -9.27 -7.63 9.52
CA ILE A 108 -9.50 -8.08 8.14
C ILE A 108 -8.67 -7.22 7.17
N VAL A 109 -8.78 -5.90 7.29
CA VAL A 109 -8.00 -4.96 6.45
C VAL A 109 -6.51 -5.17 6.66
N TYR A 110 -6.06 -5.32 7.92
CA TYR A 110 -4.67 -5.63 8.24
C TYR A 110 -4.19 -6.92 7.54
N SER A 111 -5.00 -7.98 7.58
CA SER A 111 -4.67 -9.27 6.94
C SER A 111 -4.59 -9.16 5.42
N ILE A 112 -5.49 -8.39 4.79
CA ILE A 112 -5.47 -8.12 3.34
C ILE A 112 -4.19 -7.38 2.96
N LEU A 113 -3.84 -6.33 3.70
CA LEU A 113 -2.60 -5.58 3.49
C LEU A 113 -1.37 -6.48 3.64
N PHE A 114 -1.43 -7.47 4.53
CA PHE A 114 -0.31 -8.38 4.79
C PHE A 114 -0.15 -9.39 3.67
N GLY A 115 -1.28 -9.91 3.17
CA GLY A 115 -1.31 -10.67 1.93
C GLY A 115 -0.71 -9.89 0.77
N LEU A 116 -1.04 -8.61 0.61
CA LEU A 116 -0.49 -7.75 -0.44
C LEU A 116 1.03 -7.57 -0.29
N LEU A 117 1.52 -7.23 0.90
CA LEU A 117 2.95 -7.09 1.16
C LEU A 117 3.69 -8.41 0.89
N PHE A 118 3.13 -9.54 1.34
CA PHE A 118 3.68 -10.86 1.09
C PHE A 118 3.74 -11.19 -0.41
N LEU A 119 2.69 -10.89 -1.18
CA LEU A 119 2.68 -11.08 -2.64
C LEU A 119 3.77 -10.23 -3.29
N ILE A 120 3.91 -8.97 -2.90
CA ILE A 120 4.93 -8.06 -3.45
C ILE A 120 6.34 -8.59 -3.17
N ILE A 121 6.62 -9.04 -1.95
CA ILE A 121 7.93 -9.59 -1.57
C ILE A 121 8.20 -10.91 -2.29
N LYS A 122 7.23 -11.83 -2.30
CA LYS A 122 7.37 -13.16 -2.93
C LYS A 122 7.60 -13.07 -4.44
N TYR A 123 6.94 -12.11 -5.09
CA TYR A 123 7.07 -11.87 -6.52
C TYR A 123 8.03 -10.72 -6.84
N ARG A 124 8.81 -10.23 -5.84
CA ARG A 124 9.89 -9.27 -6.03
C ARG A 124 10.96 -9.94 -6.88
N PHE A 125 11.03 -9.54 -8.14
CA PHE A 125 12.00 -10.05 -9.08
C PHE A 125 13.44 -9.94 -8.55
N LYS A 126 14.13 -11.08 -8.41
CA LYS A 126 15.60 -11.15 -8.55
C LYS A 126 15.92 -10.96 -10.04
N ILE A 127 15.89 -9.74 -10.55
CA ILE A 127 16.28 -9.48 -11.94
C ILE A 127 17.36 -8.41 -11.94
N ASP A 128 18.46 -8.77 -12.59
CA ASP A 128 19.66 -7.98 -12.80
C ASP A 128 19.34 -6.65 -13.48
N TYR A 129 20.11 -5.63 -13.12
CA TYR A 129 19.76 -4.21 -13.27
C TYR A 129 19.61 -3.69 -14.73
N LEU A 130 19.84 -4.55 -15.73
CA LEU A 130 20.11 -4.18 -17.12
C LEU A 130 19.11 -4.74 -18.15
N GLN A 131 18.19 -5.61 -17.77
CA GLN A 131 17.17 -6.13 -18.69
C GLN A 131 15.79 -6.04 -18.05
N LEU A 132 14.77 -5.97 -18.91
CA LEU A 132 13.34 -6.10 -18.64
C LEU A 132 12.51 -4.82 -18.44
N GLU A 133 12.12 -4.27 -19.59
CA GLU A 133 10.75 -3.81 -19.80
C GLU A 133 9.75 -4.88 -19.31
N ILE A 134 8.65 -4.46 -18.68
CA ILE A 134 7.61 -5.34 -18.10
C ILE A 134 7.06 -6.39 -19.08
N ASN A 135 7.23 -6.20 -20.40
CA ASN A 135 6.83 -7.18 -21.41
C ASN A 135 7.65 -8.48 -21.34
N GLN A 136 8.89 -8.44 -20.83
CA GLN A 136 9.76 -9.61 -20.72
C GLN A 136 9.58 -10.35 -19.37
N ILE A 137 8.71 -9.85 -18.47
CA ILE A 137 8.54 -10.41 -17.13
C ILE A 137 8.11 -11.89 -17.22
N GLY A 138 9.05 -12.78 -16.86
CA GLY A 138 8.87 -14.23 -16.88
C GLY A 138 9.41 -14.94 -18.13
N GLU A 139 10.01 -14.22 -19.08
CA GLU A 139 10.63 -14.80 -20.28
C GLU A 139 12.05 -15.33 -20.04
N ASN A 140 12.87 -14.66 -19.21
CA ASN A 140 14.29 -14.99 -19.01
C ASN A 140 14.55 -15.82 -17.73
N GLN A 141 13.63 -16.69 -17.32
CA GLN A 141 13.81 -17.52 -16.12
C GLN A 141 13.71 -19.01 -16.48
N ASP A 142 14.83 -19.52 -17.02
CA ASP A 142 15.17 -20.95 -17.01
C ASP A 142 15.64 -21.39 -15.61
#